data_AF-A0A9Q0NFP6-F1
#
_entry.id   AF-A0A9Q0NFP6-F1
#
_cell.length_a   1.000
_cell.length_b   1.000
_cell.length_c   1.000
_cell.angle_alpha   90.00
_cell.angle_beta   90.00
_cell.angle_gamma   90.00
#
_symmetry.space_group_name_H-M   'P 1'
#
loop_
_entity.id
_entity.type
_entity.pdbx_description
1 polymer ?
#
loop_
_entity_poly.entity_id
_entity_poly.type
_entity_poly.pdbx_seq_one_letter_code
_entity_poly.pdbx_strand_id
1 'polypeptide(L)'
;MIVILIYTFATYEPLKYKDKLYPTAAYAVGWMIASFGVLQVPFWCVYTIMKQKGDTWKERIQAAFRPMADWGPSDPFTLDRYRKYRADNCLDGDIFEDDRWYHKLKRNVFG
;
A
#
# COMPACT_ATOMS: atom_id res chain seq x y z
N MET A 1 5.11 14.42 0.24
CA MET A 1 3.74 14.34 0.79
C MET A 1 3.72 14.06 2.29
N ILE A 2 4.46 13.05 2.80
CA ILE A 2 4.54 12.74 4.25
C ILE A 2 5.08 13.92 5.08
N VAL A 3 6.08 14.66 4.58
CA VAL A 3 6.69 15.80 5.28
C VAL A 3 5.68 16.91 5.57
N ILE A 4 4.84 17.27 4.59
CA ILE A 4 3.81 18.30 4.76
C ILE A 4 2.78 17.85 5.81
N LEU A 5 2.41 16.58 5.77
CA LEU A 5 1.45 15.98 6.71
C LEU A 5 1.97 16.02 8.16
N ILE A 6 3.24 15.69 8.37
CA ILE A 6 3.90 15.83 9.68
C ILE A 6 3.90 17.30 10.14
N TYR A 7 4.25 18.23 9.24
CA TYR A 7 4.25 19.65 9.55
C TYR A 7 2.86 20.16 9.96
N THR A 8 1.80 19.75 9.25
CA THR A 8 0.41 20.10 9.56
C THR A 8 -0.02 19.58 10.93
N PHE A 9 0.38 18.37 11.33
CA PHE A 9 0.10 17.86 12.68
C PHE A 9 0.91 18.58 13.76
N ALA A 10 2.18 18.90 13.50
CA ALA A 10 3.04 19.59 14.44
C ALA A 10 2.61 21.04 14.71
N THR A 11 2.00 21.70 13.73
CA THR A 11 1.49 23.09 13.82
C THR A 11 -0.02 23.17 13.99
N TYR A 12 -0.67 22.07 14.40
CA TYR A 12 -2.11 22.04 14.60
C TYR A 12 -2.53 22.92 15.80
N GLU A 13 -3.14 24.07 15.52
CA GLU A 13 -3.73 24.93 16.54
C GLU A 13 -5.25 24.72 16.63
N PRO A 14 -5.84 24.84 17.84
CA PRO A 14 -7.28 24.78 18.00
C PRO A 14 -7.93 25.95 17.24
N LEU A 15 -8.86 25.61 16.35
CA LEU A 15 -9.65 26.54 15.55
C LEU A 15 -10.36 27.57 16.47
N LYS A 16 -9.92 28.82 16.38
CA LYS A 16 -10.56 29.97 17.03
C LYS A 16 -11.44 30.68 16.01
N TYR A 17 -12.69 30.95 16.38
CA TYR A 17 -13.61 31.72 15.52
C TYR A 17 -14.13 32.93 16.31
N LYS A 18 -13.85 34.15 15.82
CA LYS A 18 -14.23 35.41 16.47
C LYS A 18 -13.80 35.50 17.94
N ASP A 19 -12.53 35.14 18.22
CA ASP A 19 -11.92 35.13 19.57
C ASP A 19 -12.61 34.23 20.60
N LYS A 20 -13.51 33.35 20.16
CA LYS A 20 -14.12 32.30 20.99
C LYS A 20 -13.60 30.94 20.59
N LEU A 21 -13.28 30.15 21.61
CA LEU A 21 -12.90 28.75 21.45
C LEU A 21 -14.09 27.97 20.90
N TYR A 22 -13.83 27.13 19.90
CA TYR A 22 -14.83 26.19 19.42
C TYR A 22 -15.22 25.22 20.56
N PRO A 23 -16.50 24.84 20.68
CA PRO A 23 -16.93 23.92 21.72
C PRO A 23 -16.22 22.58 21.57
N THR A 24 -15.86 21.97 22.70
CA THR A 24 -15.18 20.66 22.76
C THR A 24 -15.94 19.56 22.02
N ALA A 25 -17.27 19.65 21.99
CA ALA A 25 -18.13 18.73 21.24
C ALA A 25 -17.83 18.73 19.72
N ALA A 26 -17.52 19.87 19.13
CA ALA A 26 -17.22 19.95 17.70
C ALA A 26 -15.86 19.30 17.37
N TYR A 27 -14.87 19.46 18.25
CA TYR A 27 -13.60 18.73 18.13
C TYR A 27 -13.80 17.22 18.26
N ALA A 28 -14.61 16.77 19.22
CA ALA A 28 -14.93 15.36 19.38
C ALA A 28 -15.54 14.78 18.11
N VAL A 29 -16.50 15.49 17.48
CA VAL A 29 -17.11 15.07 16.20
C VAL A 29 -16.08 15.02 15.07
N GLY A 30 -15.23 16.04 14.94
CA GLY A 30 -14.17 16.05 13.94
C GLY A 30 -13.23 14.85 14.06
N TRP A 31 -12.78 14.54 15.28
CA TRP A 31 -11.92 13.39 15.55
C TRP A 31 -12.65 12.05 15.37
N MET A 32 -13.95 11.97 15.67
CA MET A 32 -14.75 10.77 15.38
C MET A 32 -14.83 10.50 13.87
N ILE A 33 -15.09 11.51 13.05
CA ILE A 33 -15.13 11.35 11.59
C ILE A 33 -13.74 11.00 11.04
N ALA A 34 -12.70 11.68 11.50
CA ALA A 34 -11.32 11.42 11.07
C ALA A 34 -10.88 9.99 11.43
N SER A 35 -11.11 9.58 12.69
CA SER A 35 -10.80 8.22 13.14
C SER A 35 -11.60 7.18 12.39
N PHE A 36 -12.89 7.39 12.10
CA PHE A 36 -13.69 6.44 11.32
C PHE A 36 -13.10 6.21 9.92
N GLY A 37 -12.71 7.28 9.21
CA GLY A 37 -12.06 7.17 7.91
C GLY A 37 -10.71 6.46 7.98
N VAL A 38 -9.87 6.79 8.96
CA VAL A 38 -8.55 6.16 9.14
C VAL A 38 -8.68 4.70 9.57
N LEU A 39 -9.65 4.36 10.42
CA LEU A 39 -9.86 3.03 10.98
C LEU A 39 -10.45 2.03 9.97
N GLN A 40 -11.12 2.52 8.93
CA GLN A 40 -11.64 1.68 7.85
C GLN A 40 -10.53 0.85 7.17
N VAL A 41 -9.36 1.44 6.91
CA VAL A 41 -8.23 0.75 6.27
C VAL A 41 -7.69 -0.42 7.11
N PRO A 42 -7.25 -0.23 8.37
CA PRO A 42 -6.78 -1.32 9.20
C PRO A 42 -7.89 -2.33 9.50
N PHE A 43 -9.16 -1.90 9.58
CA PHE A 43 -10.29 -2.83 9.75
C PHE A 43 -10.36 -3.84 8.60
N TRP A 44 -10.31 -3.39 7.34
CA TRP A 44 -10.27 -4.30 6.19
C TRP A 44 -8.98 -5.11 6.13
N CYS A 45 -7.82 -4.55 6.50
CA CYS A 45 -6.57 -5.29 6.58
C CYS A 45 -6.65 -6.46 7.58
N VAL A 46 -7.21 -6.22 8.77
CA VAL A 46 -7.38 -7.28 9.78
C VAL A 46 -8.38 -8.32 9.27
N TYR A 47 -9.49 -7.89 8.69
CA TYR A 47 -10.48 -8.78 8.10
C TYR A 47 -9.88 -9.69 7.02
N THR A 48 -9.06 -9.15 6.11
CA THR A 48 -8.42 -9.95 5.06
C THR A 48 -7.40 -10.93 5.62
N ILE A 49 -6.58 -10.53 6.60
CA ILE A 49 -5.63 -11.43 7.28
C ILE A 49 -6.36 -12.57 8.00
N MET A 50 -7.49 -12.27 8.66
CA MET A 50 -8.32 -13.29 9.31
C MET A 50 -9.00 -14.23 8.31
N LYS A 51 -9.29 -13.76 7.09
CA LYS A 51 -9.87 -14.61 6.04
C LYS A 51 -8.85 -15.55 5.38
N GLN A 52 -7.55 -15.20 5.41
CA GLN A 52 -6.50 -16.06 4.86
C GLN A 52 -6.31 -17.33 5.69
N LYS A 53 -6.17 -18.46 4.98
CA LYS A 53 -5.85 -19.77 5.56
C LYS A 53 -4.33 -19.86 5.72
N GLY A 54 -3.86 -20.07 6.94
CA GLY A 54 -2.45 -20.27 7.26
C GLY A 54 -2.31 -20.66 8.73
N ASP A 55 -1.36 -21.55 9.02
CA ASP A 55 -1.19 -22.13 10.36
C ASP A 55 -0.51 -21.13 11.31
N THR A 56 0.30 -20.21 10.77
CA THR A 56 1.01 -19.18 11.55
C THR A 56 0.51 -17.77 11.23
N TRP A 57 0.44 -16.88 12.23
CA TRP A 57 0.11 -15.45 12.06
C TRP A 57 0.98 -14.75 11.01
N LYS A 58 2.29 -15.05 10.99
CA LYS A 58 3.23 -14.48 10.01
C LYS A 58 2.90 -14.90 8.57
N GLU A 59 2.52 -16.16 8.37
CA GLU A 59 2.14 -16.68 7.06
C GLU A 59 0.85 -16.06 6.56
N ARG A 60 -0.13 -15.83 7.46
CA ARG A 60 -1.40 -15.16 7.11
C ARG A 60 -1.17 -13.72 6.68
N ILE A 61 -0.28 -13.00 7.36
CA ILE A 61 0.11 -11.64 6.97
C ILE A 61 0.83 -11.67 5.62
N GLN A 62 1.83 -12.53 5.44
CA GLN A 62 2.53 -12.66 4.17
C GLN A 62 1.58 -13.04 3.02
N ALA A 63 0.64 -13.95 3.25
CA ALA A 63 -0.38 -14.35 2.28
C ALA A 63 -1.35 -13.20 1.96
N ALA A 64 -1.72 -12.37 2.93
CA ALA A 64 -2.58 -11.21 2.71
C ALA A 64 -1.93 -10.14 1.81
N PHE A 65 -0.60 -10.03 1.84
CA PHE A 65 0.16 -9.14 0.94
C PHE A 65 0.54 -9.78 -0.39
N ARG A 66 0.22 -11.07 -0.62
CA ARG A 66 0.43 -11.70 -1.93
C ARG A 66 -0.68 -11.28 -2.90
N PRO A 67 -0.34 -11.00 -4.17
CA PRO A 67 -1.34 -10.71 -5.19
C PRO A 67 -2.26 -11.93 -5.38
N MET A 68 -3.55 -11.66 -5.62
CA MET A 68 -4.54 -12.71 -5.88
C MET A 68 -4.20 -13.48 -7.18
N ALA A 69 -4.52 -14.77 -7.24
CA ALA A 69 -4.27 -15.60 -8.42
C ALA A 69 -4.99 -15.08 -9.69
N ASP A 70 -6.14 -14.44 -9.51
CA ASP A 70 -6.94 -13.86 -10.60
C ASP A 70 -6.49 -12.44 -10.99
N TRP A 71 -5.41 -11.93 -10.38
CA TRP A 71 -4.87 -10.63 -10.73
C TRP A 71 -4.17 -10.69 -12.10
N GLY A 72 -4.72 -9.97 -13.08
CA GLY A 72 -4.16 -9.88 -14.42
C GLY A 72 -5.07 -9.09 -15.38
N PRO A 73 -4.63 -8.90 -16.64
CA PRO A 73 -5.45 -8.28 -17.68
C PRO A 73 -6.78 -9.03 -17.83
N SER A 74 -7.90 -8.31 -17.89
CA SER A 74 -9.23 -8.93 -18.03
C SER A 74 -9.45 -9.58 -19.39
N ASP A 75 -8.75 -9.10 -20.43
CA ASP A 75 -8.80 -9.65 -21.78
C ASP A 75 -8.06 -11.01 -21.84
N PRO A 76 -8.72 -12.11 -22.28
CA PRO A 76 -8.12 -13.43 -22.32
C PRO A 76 -6.84 -13.51 -23.15
N PHE A 77 -6.77 -12.79 -24.27
CA PHE A 77 -5.60 -12.79 -25.16
C PHE A 77 -4.40 -12.10 -24.50
N THR A 78 -4.64 -10.93 -23.91
CA THR A 78 -3.62 -10.17 -23.19
C THR A 78 -3.14 -10.89 -21.92
N LEU A 79 -4.03 -11.61 -21.24
CA LEU A 79 -3.72 -12.45 -20.07
C LEU A 79 -2.81 -13.63 -20.45
N ASP A 80 -3.08 -14.32 -21.55
CA ASP A 80 -2.22 -15.41 -22.05
C ASP A 80 -0.81 -14.90 -22.40
N ARG A 81 -0.73 -13.76 -23.10
CA ARG A 81 0.56 -13.12 -23.40
C ARG A 81 1.30 -12.68 -22.13
N TYR A 82 0.60 -12.13 -21.14
CA TYR A 82 1.18 -11.75 -19.85
C TYR A 82 1.69 -12.96 -19.06
N ARG A 83 0.95 -14.07 -19.05
CA ARG A 83 1.36 -15.32 -18.40
C ARG A 83 2.62 -15.90 -19.04
N LYS A 84 2.71 -15.92 -20.37
CA LYS A 84 3.90 -16.35 -21.12
C LYS A 84 5.10 -15.45 -20.81
N TYR A 85 4.93 -14.13 -20.91
CA TYR A 85 5.97 -13.16 -20.54
C TYR A 85 6.47 -13.37 -19.10
N ARG A 86 5.57 -13.56 -18.14
CA ARG A 86 5.94 -13.79 -16.73
C ARG A 86 6.69 -15.12 -16.54
N ALA A 87 6.31 -16.17 -17.25
CA ALA A 87 7.00 -17.46 -17.20
C ALA A 87 8.44 -17.35 -17.75
N ASP A 88 8.59 -16.73 -18.92
CA ASP A 88 9.90 -16.54 -19.56
C ASP A 88 10.83 -15.65 -18.73
N ASN A 89 10.32 -14.55 -18.15
CA ASN A 89 11.13 -13.67 -17.30
C ASN A 89 11.49 -14.28 -15.94
N CYS A 90 10.70 -15.23 -15.42
CA CYS A 90 11.11 -15.98 -14.24
C CYS A 90 12.29 -16.91 -14.56
N LEU A 91 12.30 -17.54 -15.73
CA LEU A 91 13.41 -18.39 -16.18
C LEU A 91 14.67 -17.59 -16.49
N ASP A 92 14.52 -16.40 -17.09
CA ASP A 92 15.64 -15.47 -17.29
C ASP A 92 16.16 -14.90 -15.97
N GLY A 93 15.28 -14.57 -15.02
CA GLY A 93 15.64 -13.97 -13.73
C GLY A 93 16.64 -14.80 -12.90
N ASP A 94 16.51 -16.14 -12.95
CA ASP A 94 17.39 -17.08 -12.26
C ASP A 94 18.79 -17.17 -12.93
N ILE A 95 18.90 -16.81 -14.22
CA ILE A 95 20.17 -16.75 -14.97
C ILE A 95 20.90 -15.41 -14.71
N PHE A 96 20.17 -14.35 -14.34
CA PHE A 96 20.68 -12.98 -14.13
C PHE A 96 20.88 -12.58 -12.66
N GLU A 97 20.95 -13.53 -11.72
CA GLU A 97 21.00 -13.25 -10.26
C GLU A 97 22.30 -12.54 -9.78
N ASP A 98 23.34 -12.40 -10.61
CA ASP A 98 24.60 -11.68 -10.25
C ASP A 98 24.77 -10.30 -10.91
N ASP A 99 23.69 -9.62 -11.30
CA ASP A 99 23.79 -8.23 -11.77
C ASP A 99 23.32 -7.23 -10.70
N ARG A 100 24.28 -6.81 -9.86
CA ARG A 100 24.18 -5.63 -8.98
C ARG A 100 23.50 -4.50 -9.76
N TRP A 101 22.27 -4.16 -9.35
CA TRP A 101 21.32 -3.20 -9.93
C TRP A 101 21.92 -1.93 -10.58
N TYR A 102 23.09 -1.48 -10.13
CA TYR A 102 23.85 -0.37 -10.69
C TYR A 102 24.27 -0.60 -12.16
N HIS A 103 24.61 -1.83 -12.56
CA HIS A 103 24.97 -2.15 -13.95
C HIS A 103 23.79 -1.98 -14.91
N LYS A 104 22.58 -2.38 -14.49
CA LYS A 104 21.34 -2.15 -15.26
C LYS A 104 21.02 -0.67 -15.40
N LEU A 105 21.26 0.11 -14.34
CA LEU A 105 21.04 1.55 -14.36
C LEU A 105 22.03 2.27 -15.27
N LYS A 106 23.32 1.87 -15.24
CA LYS A 106 24.36 2.43 -16.12
C LYS A 106 24.06 2.18 -17.60
N ARG A 107 23.62 0.98 -17.96
CA ARG A 107 23.30 0.60 -19.35
C ARG A 107 22.09 1.37 -19.91
N ASN A 108 21.04 1.59 -19.12
CA ASN A 108 19.87 2.34 -19.60
C ASN A 108 20.11 3.86 -19.68
N VAL A 109 21.00 4.41 -18.85
CA VAL A 109 21.24 5.86 -18.79
C VAL A 109 22.34 6.29 -19.75
N PHE A 110 23.35 5.45 -19.99
CA PHE A 110 24.53 5.84 -20.78
C PHE A 110 24.73 5.06 -22.08
N GLY A 111 23.81 4.15 -22.44
CA GLY A 111 23.90 3.35 -23.68
C GLY A 111 24.83 2.16 -23.52
#